data_AF-A0A109II21-F1
#
_entry.id   AF-A0A109II21-F1
#
_cell.length_a   1.000
_cell.length_b   1.000
_cell.length_c   1.000
_cell.angle_alpha   90.00
_cell.angle_beta   90.00
_cell.angle_gamma   90.00
#
_symmetry.space_group_name_H-M   'P 1'
#
loop_
_entity.id
_entity.type
_entity.pdbx_description
1 polymer ?
#
loop_
_entity_poly.entity_id
_entity_poly.type
_entity_poly.pdbx_seq_one_letter_code
_entity_poly.pdbx_strand_id
1 'polypeptide(L)'
;MVVTGLVLAGVAGLIHVYIFFLESVVWTSARARAVFGTSREEAEVTRQLAFNQGFYNLFLAVAVVVGIVAYAVGAHTVGATLVFVGAGSMVAAGLVLLVSAPSKASAALKQLVPPLLAVVALAIGLVLR
;
A
#
# COMPACT_ATOMS: atom_id res chain seq x y z
N MET A 1 17.03 -11.95 -6.10
CA MET A 1 15.65 -11.42 -6.09
C MET A 1 15.36 -10.38 -5.00
N VAL A 2 16.16 -10.21 -3.94
CA VAL A 2 15.83 -9.19 -2.90
C VAL A 2 15.86 -7.77 -3.40
N VAL A 3 16.86 -7.36 -4.18
CA VAL A 3 16.87 -5.99 -4.73
C VAL A 3 15.58 -5.73 -5.52
N THR A 4 15.17 -6.68 -6.35
CA THR A 4 13.88 -6.64 -7.06
C THR A 4 12.70 -6.53 -6.08
N GLY A 5 12.66 -7.35 -5.03
CA GLY A 5 11.62 -7.30 -4.00
C GLY A 5 11.56 -5.95 -3.27
N LEU A 6 12.70 -5.38 -2.90
CA LEU A 6 12.79 -4.07 -2.25
C LEU A 6 12.35 -2.93 -3.18
N VAL A 7 12.73 -2.98 -4.47
CA VAL A 7 12.28 -2.00 -5.47
C VAL A 7 10.77 -2.07 -5.65
N LEU A 8 10.19 -3.26 -5.82
CA LEU A 8 8.75 -3.46 -5.93
C LEU A 8 8.02 -3.01 -4.66
N ALA A 9 8.59 -3.25 -3.48
CA ALA A 9 8.05 -2.75 -2.22
C ALA A 9 8.05 -1.22 -2.18
N GLY A 10 9.13 -0.58 -2.64
CA GLY A 10 9.20 0.87 -2.78
C GLY A 10 8.11 1.43 -3.68
N VAL A 11 7.86 0.80 -4.84
CA VAL A 11 6.75 1.16 -5.74
C VAL A 11 5.39 1.02 -5.02
N ALA A 12 5.17 -0.07 -4.29
CA ALA A 12 3.96 -0.26 -3.51
C ALA A 12 3.79 0.84 -2.44
N GLY A 13 4.86 1.19 -1.73
CA GLY A 13 4.88 2.30 -0.78
C GLY A 13 4.49 3.63 -1.42
N LEU A 14 5.05 3.96 -2.59
CA LEU A 14 4.71 5.18 -3.32
C LEU A 14 3.24 5.22 -3.74
N ILE A 15 2.67 4.09 -4.18
CA ILE A 15 1.24 3.98 -4.47
C ILE A 15 0.42 4.31 -3.21
N HIS A 16 0.80 3.78 -2.05
CA HIS A 16 0.07 4.01 -0.81
C HIS A 16 0.22 5.45 -0.29
N VAL A 17 1.37 6.11 -0.52
CA VAL A 17 1.53 7.56 -0.26
C VAL A 17 0.62 8.38 -1.18
N TYR A 18 0.49 8.00 -2.45
CA TYR A 18 -0.45 8.66 -3.36
C TYR A 18 -1.91 8.48 -2.90
N ILE A 19 -2.28 7.28 -2.45
CA ILE A 19 -3.62 7.00 -1.91
C ILE A 19 -3.87 7.80 -0.62
N PHE A 20 -2.90 7.85 0.29
CA PHE A 20 -2.94 8.74 1.47
C PHE A 20 -3.22 10.20 1.06
N PHE A 21 -2.53 10.73 0.06
CA PHE A 21 -2.76 12.10 -0.39
C PHE A 21 -4.21 12.28 -0.88
N LEU A 22 -4.73 11.33 -1.66
CA LEU A 22 -6.12 11.40 -2.12
C LEU A 22 -7.14 11.29 -0.97
N GLU A 23 -6.92 10.43 0.01
CA GLU A 23 -7.85 10.15 1.10
C GLU A 23 -7.80 11.18 2.24
N SER A 24 -6.61 11.69 2.58
CA SER A 24 -6.43 12.59 3.73
C SER A 24 -6.30 14.07 3.36
N VAL A 25 -5.86 14.40 2.14
CA VAL A 25 -5.60 15.80 1.75
C VAL A 25 -6.67 16.31 0.79
N VAL A 26 -6.99 15.55 -0.26
CA VAL A 26 -7.85 16.02 -1.36
C VAL A 26 -9.14 15.22 -1.56
N TRP A 27 -9.64 14.54 -0.53
CA TRP A 27 -10.78 13.60 -0.61
C TRP A 27 -12.04 14.18 -1.26
N THR A 28 -12.41 15.41 -0.89
CA THR A 28 -13.60 16.08 -1.43
C THR A 28 -13.36 16.76 -2.78
N SER A 29 -12.18 16.60 -3.39
CA SER A 29 -11.87 17.14 -4.72
C SER A 29 -12.53 16.32 -5.84
N ALA A 30 -12.73 16.94 -7.01
CA ALA A 30 -13.24 16.23 -8.19
C ALA A 30 -12.34 15.07 -8.62
N ARG A 31 -11.02 15.22 -8.45
CA ARG A 31 -10.04 14.19 -8.79
C ARG A 31 -10.17 12.95 -7.90
N ALA A 32 -10.23 13.14 -6.57
CA ALA A 32 -10.40 12.03 -5.65
C ALA A 32 -11.73 11.31 -5.91
N ARG A 33 -12.83 12.05 -6.07
CA ARG A 33 -14.13 11.47 -6.43
C ARG A 33 -14.09 10.64 -7.71
N ALA A 34 -13.40 11.10 -8.76
CA ALA A 34 -13.25 10.34 -10.00
C ALA A 34 -12.46 9.03 -9.80
N VAL A 35 -11.44 9.04 -8.93
CA VAL A 35 -10.64 7.84 -8.62
C VAL A 35 -11.43 6.83 -7.78
N PHE A 36 -12.18 7.30 -6.79
CA PHE A 36 -12.90 6.45 -5.84
C PHE A 36 -14.36 6.15 -6.24
N GLY A 37 -14.86 6.81 -7.29
CA GLY A 37 -16.22 6.65 -7.78
C GLY A 37 -17.29 7.18 -6.82
N THR A 38 -17.00 8.22 -6.05
CA THR A 38 -17.91 8.78 -5.04
C THR A 38 -18.67 9.99 -5.55
N SER A 39 -19.92 10.16 -5.11
CA SER A 39 -20.69 11.38 -5.31
C SER A 39 -20.13 12.53 -4.44
N ARG A 40 -20.57 13.77 -4.71
CA ARG A 40 -20.18 14.91 -3.87
C ARG A 40 -20.65 14.73 -2.42
N GLU A 41 -21.90 14.30 -2.24
CA GLU A 41 -22.49 14.09 -0.91
C GLU A 41 -21.80 12.95 -0.16
N GLU A 42 -21.55 11.82 -0.83
CA GLU A 42 -20.81 10.70 -0.25
C GLU A 42 -19.41 11.10 0.21
N ALA A 43 -18.70 11.89 -0.60
CA ALA A 43 -17.36 12.37 -0.25
C ALA A 43 -17.36 13.28 0.99
N GLU A 44 -18.36 14.16 1.14
CA GLU A 44 -18.50 14.99 2.33
C GLU A 44 -18.81 14.15 3.57
N VAL A 45 -19.77 13.23 3.48
CA VAL A 45 -20.19 12.37 4.61
C VAL A 45 -19.07 11.43 5.07
N THR A 46 -18.26 10.93 4.14
CA THR A 46 -17.17 9.98 4.45
C THR A 46 -15.82 10.65 4.71
N ARG A 47 -15.73 11.98 4.72
CA ARG A 47 -14.46 12.72 4.82
C ARG A 47 -13.60 12.30 6.01
N GLN A 48 -14.19 12.13 7.19
CA GLN A 48 -13.44 11.72 8.39
C GLN A 48 -12.96 10.27 8.30
N LEU A 49 -13.77 9.38 7.74
CA LEU A 49 -13.39 7.98 7.53
C LEU A 49 -12.23 7.86 6.54
N ALA A 50 -12.33 8.56 5.41
CA ALA A 50 -11.26 8.61 4.41
C ALA A 50 -9.97 9.20 4.99
N PHE A 51 -10.09 10.28 5.77
CA PHE A 51 -8.92 10.88 6.42
C PHE A 51 -8.14 9.87 7.26
N ASN A 52 -8.82 9.09 8.11
CA ASN A 52 -8.16 8.07 8.92
C ASN A 52 -7.62 6.91 8.08
N GLN A 53 -8.35 6.51 7.03
CA GLN A 53 -7.91 5.48 6.09
C GLN A 53 -6.61 5.84 5.39
N GLY A 54 -6.46 7.10 4.97
CA GLY A 54 -5.23 7.57 4.37
C GLY A 54 -4.04 7.48 5.33
N PHE A 55 -4.22 7.73 6.63
CA PHE A 55 -3.12 7.57 7.60
C PHE A 55 -2.73 6.11 7.82
N TYR A 56 -3.68 5.17 7.78
CA TYR A 56 -3.32 3.74 7.76
C TYR A 56 -2.46 3.41 6.53
N ASN A 57 -2.84 3.90 5.35
CA ASN A 57 -2.04 3.74 4.13
C ASN A 57 -0.64 4.35 4.25
N LEU A 58 -0.54 5.55 4.84
CA LEU A 58 0.73 6.22 5.10
C LEU A 58 1.63 5.38 6.02
N PHE A 59 1.10 4.84 7.12
CA PHE A 59 1.91 4.07 8.07
C PHE A 59 2.38 2.74 7.48
N LEU A 60 1.59 2.10 6.62
CA LEU A 60 2.06 0.94 5.84
C LEU A 60 3.22 1.32 4.92
N ALA A 61 3.13 2.46 4.24
CA ALA A 61 4.22 2.96 3.41
C ALA A 61 5.48 3.30 4.22
N VAL A 62 5.32 3.91 5.40
CA VAL A 62 6.44 4.19 6.33
C VAL A 62 7.12 2.90 6.77
N ALA A 63 6.37 1.86 7.15
CA ALA A 63 6.94 0.57 7.51
C ALA A 63 7.79 -0.01 6.36
N VAL A 64 7.29 0.04 5.12
CA VAL A 64 8.04 -0.40 3.94
C VAL A 64 9.31 0.42 3.73
N VAL A 65 9.24 1.75 3.77
CA VAL A 65 10.40 2.63 3.54
C VAL A 65 11.46 2.42 4.62
N VAL A 66 11.07 2.40 5.89
CA VAL A 66 11.99 2.14 7.01
C VAL A 66 12.59 0.74 6.87
N GLY A 67 11.80 -0.26 6.46
CA GLY A 67 12.28 -1.60 6.20
C GLY A 67 13.32 -1.67 5.09
N ILE A 68 13.11 -0.97 3.98
CA ILE A 68 14.08 -0.88 2.87
C ILE A 68 15.38 -0.23 3.35
N VAL A 69 15.30 0.88 4.08
CA VAL A 69 16.48 1.57 4.62
C VAL A 69 17.22 0.69 5.61
N ALA A 70 16.53 0.08 6.57
CA ALA A 70 17.11 -0.84 7.54
C ALA A 70 17.84 -2.00 6.85
N TYR A 71 17.24 -2.57 5.80
CA TYR A 71 17.87 -3.62 5.01
C TYR A 71 19.16 -3.14 4.33
N ALA A 72 19.13 -1.94 3.74
CA ALA A 72 20.26 -1.35 3.03
C ALA A 72 21.46 -1.03 3.94
N VAL A 73 21.22 -0.69 5.21
CA VAL A 73 22.27 -0.40 6.20
C VAL A 73 22.74 -1.64 6.98
N GLY A 74 22.37 -2.85 6.54
CA GLY A 74 22.85 -4.11 7.12
C GLY A 74 21.96 -4.74 8.20
N ALA A 75 20.90 -4.06 8.64
CA ALA A 75 19.91 -4.62 9.58
C ALA A 75 18.90 -5.51 8.83
N HIS A 76 19.39 -6.55 8.16
CA HIS A 76 18.62 -7.33 7.18
C HIS A 76 17.35 -7.97 7.74
N THR A 77 17.40 -8.57 8.93
CA THR A 77 16.21 -9.18 9.55
C THR A 77 15.14 -8.15 9.84
N VAL A 78 15.51 -7.05 10.50
CA VAL A 78 14.59 -5.94 10.80
C VAL A 78 14.01 -5.36 9.51
N GLY A 79 14.85 -5.11 8.52
CA GLY A 79 14.45 -4.56 7.24
C GLY A 79 13.46 -5.45 6.50
N ALA A 80 13.75 -6.74 6.38
CA ALA A 80 12.87 -7.70 5.75
C ALA A 80 11.54 -7.84 6.49
N THR A 81 11.57 -7.94 7.83
CA THR A 81 10.36 -8.01 8.65
C THR A 81 9.45 -6.80 8.43
N LEU A 82 10.00 -5.58 8.45
CA LEU A 82 9.21 -4.37 8.24
C LEU A 82 8.61 -4.30 6.83
N VAL A 83 9.38 -4.69 5.80
CA VAL A 83 8.84 -4.79 4.43
C VAL A 83 7.74 -5.83 4.33
N PHE A 84 7.90 -7.01 4.92
CA PHE A 84 6.86 -8.04 4.92
C PHE A 84 5.60 -7.63 5.67
N VAL A 85 5.74 -6.97 6.83
CA VAL A 85 4.59 -6.45 7.58
C VAL A 85 3.87 -5.38 6.76
N GLY A 86 4.60 -4.37 6.26
CA GLY A 86 4.00 -3.31 5.47
C GLY A 86 3.35 -3.81 4.18
N ALA A 87 4.12 -4.43 3.29
CA ALA A 87 3.64 -4.93 2.00
C ALA A 87 2.65 -6.10 2.16
N GLY A 88 2.86 -7.00 3.11
CA GLY A 88 1.94 -8.10 3.39
C GLY A 88 0.59 -7.61 3.87
N SER A 89 0.54 -6.58 4.72
CA SER A 89 -0.71 -5.93 5.11
C SER A 89 -1.42 -5.27 3.93
N MET A 90 -0.69 -4.63 3.00
CA MET A 90 -1.27 -4.08 1.77
C MET A 90 -1.92 -5.19 0.91
N VAL A 91 -1.25 -6.34 0.76
CA VAL A 91 -1.80 -7.50 0.05
C VAL A 91 -3.07 -8.01 0.74
N ALA A 92 -3.02 -8.21 2.06
CA ALA A 92 -4.16 -8.70 2.83
C ALA A 92 -5.37 -7.75 2.74
N ALA A 93 -5.16 -6.44 2.90
CA ALA A 93 -6.22 -5.44 2.76
C ALA A 93 -6.78 -5.39 1.33
N GLY A 94 -5.92 -5.48 0.32
CA GLY A 94 -6.33 -5.56 -1.08
C GLY A 94 -7.19 -6.80 -1.37
N LEU A 95 -6.85 -7.96 -0.78
CA LEU A 95 -7.63 -9.19 -0.91
C LEU A 95 -9.00 -9.04 -0.24
N VAL A 96 -9.05 -8.47 0.96
CA VAL A 96 -10.31 -8.17 1.66
C VAL A 96 -11.19 -7.27 0.80
N LEU A 97 -10.63 -6.22 0.18
CA LEU A 97 -11.40 -5.32 -0.70
C LEU A 97 -11.88 -6.04 -1.96
N LEU A 98 -11.03 -6.86 -2.59
CA LEU A 98 -11.37 -7.61 -3.79
C LEU A 98 -12.55 -8.57 -3.55
N VAL A 99 -12.58 -9.22 -2.38
CA VAL A 99 -13.65 -10.15 -1.99
C VAL A 99 -14.91 -9.42 -1.53
N SER A 100 -14.77 -8.40 -0.69
CA SER A 100 -15.91 -7.70 -0.08
C SER A 100 -16.62 -6.71 -1.00
N ALA A 101 -15.92 -6.17 -2.01
CA ALA A 101 -16.48 -5.23 -2.97
C ALA A 101 -15.99 -5.50 -4.41
N PRO A 102 -16.56 -6.51 -5.10
CA PRO A 102 -16.14 -6.88 -6.46
C PRO A 102 -16.24 -5.74 -7.49
N SER A 103 -17.18 -4.80 -7.28
CA SER A 103 -17.29 -3.58 -8.10
C SER A 103 -16.03 -2.69 -8.04
N LYS A 104 -15.19 -2.85 -7.01
CA LYS A 104 -13.92 -2.15 -6.80
C LYS A 104 -12.70 -2.99 -7.16
N ALA A 105 -12.87 -4.13 -7.85
CA ALA A 105 -11.78 -5.06 -8.17
C ALA A 105 -10.59 -4.39 -8.87
N SER A 106 -10.83 -3.46 -9.80
CA SER A 106 -9.73 -2.75 -10.48
C SER A 106 -8.87 -1.91 -9.52
N ALA A 107 -9.51 -1.25 -8.53
CA ALA A 107 -8.79 -0.47 -7.52
C ALA A 107 -8.06 -1.39 -6.52
N ALA A 108 -8.68 -2.51 -6.15
CA ALA A 108 -8.07 -3.53 -5.29
C ALA A 108 -6.82 -4.12 -5.94
N LEU A 109 -6.89 -4.54 -7.21
CA LEU A 109 -5.76 -5.13 -7.92
C LEU A 109 -4.57 -4.18 -8.07
N LYS A 110 -4.82 -2.88 -8.32
CA LYS A 110 -3.76 -1.86 -8.39
C LYS A 110 -3.00 -1.70 -7.07
N GLN A 111 -3.69 -1.88 -5.94
CA GLN A 111 -3.09 -1.77 -4.61
C GLN A 111 -2.51 -3.10 -4.09
N LEU A 112 -3.02 -4.23 -4.59
CA LEU A 112 -2.61 -5.58 -4.18
C LEU A 112 -1.40 -6.11 -4.97
N VAL A 113 -1.38 -5.93 -6.29
CA VAL A 113 -0.42 -6.64 -7.15
C VAL A 113 1.03 -6.20 -6.90
N PRO A 114 1.37 -4.90 -6.87
CA PRO A 114 2.74 -4.48 -6.60
C PRO A 114 3.33 -5.00 -5.28
N PRO A 115 2.64 -4.88 -4.12
CA PRO A 115 3.16 -5.44 -2.87
C PRO A 115 3.17 -6.97 -2.87
N LEU A 116 2.28 -7.66 -3.58
CA LEU A 116 2.34 -9.12 -3.72
C LEU A 116 3.62 -9.56 -4.44
N LEU A 117 3.92 -8.91 -5.57
CA LEU A 117 5.16 -9.18 -6.31
C LEU A 117 6.39 -8.87 -5.45
N ALA A 118 6.34 -7.80 -4.65
CA ALA A 118 7.40 -7.46 -3.71
C ALA A 118 7.62 -8.55 -2.66
N VAL A 119 6.56 -9.02 -2.00
CA VAL A 119 6.61 -10.08 -0.98
C VAL A 119 7.19 -11.37 -1.58
N VAL A 120 6.69 -11.80 -2.74
CA VAL A 120 7.16 -13.03 -3.39
C VAL A 120 8.64 -12.92 -3.79
N ALA A 121 9.03 -11.83 -4.46
CA ALA A 121 10.41 -11.64 -4.90
C ALA A 121 11.39 -11.49 -3.72
N LEU A 122 10.98 -10.82 -2.64
CA LEU A 122 11.76 -10.70 -1.42
C LEU A 122 11.92 -12.07 -0.74
N ALA A 123 10.85 -12.85 -0.60
CA ALA A 123 10.88 -14.19 0.00
C ALA A 123 11.78 -15.16 -0.77
N ILE A 124 11.57 -15.30 -2.09
CA ILE A 124 12.46 -16.07 -2.97
C ILE A 124 13.90 -15.57 -2.82
N GLY A 125 14.03 -14.24 -2.81
CA GLY A 125 15.30 -13.56 -2.70
C GLY A 125 16.06 -13.91 -1.43
N LEU A 126 15.40 -14.09 -0.29
CA LEU A 126 15.99 -14.39 1.01
C LEU A 126 16.27 -15.89 1.20
N VAL A 127 15.42 -16.77 0.65
CA VAL A 127 15.57 -18.23 0.76
C VAL A 127 16.73 -18.76 -0.10
N LEU A 128 16.94 -18.16 -1.28
CA LEU A 128 17.99 -18.60 -2.23
C LEU A 128 19.36 -17.94 -1.98
N ARG A 129 19.59 -17.35 -0.80
CA ARG A 129 20.86 -16.69 -0.46
C ARG A 129 21.78 -17.60 0.32
#